data_AF-A0A7C3WEK8-F1
#
_entry.id   AF-A0A7C3WEK8-F1
#
_cell.length_a   1.000
_cell.length_b   1.000
_cell.length_c   1.000
_cell.angle_alpha   90.00
_cell.angle_beta   90.00
_cell.angle_gamma   90.00
#
_symmetry.space_group_name_H-M   'P 1'
#
loop_
_entity.id
_entity.type
_entity.pdbx_description
1 polymer ?
#
loop_
_entity_poly.entity_id
_entity_poly.type
_entity_poly.pdbx_seq_one_letter_code
_entity_poly.pdbx_strand_id
1 'polypeptide(L)'
;MFNSLEIDILPEGGLSIPEKALELLDFALVSIHSSFRMERSLMTKRVISALAYPKVKIFAHPTARKLNEREGIELNWPEIFAYCKKNSKFLEINADPARLDLPDTVVREAVKSGVKLSLGTDSHHKDGLKNMTFGLSVARRGWAQRQDIINTRSLKEIEKMIS
;
A
#
# COMPACT_ATOMS: atom_id res chain seq x y z
N MET A 1 7.58 16.81 -6.83
CA MET A 1 8.00 15.40 -7.06
C MET A 1 8.57 14.94 -5.74
N PHE A 2 8.12 13.81 -5.21
CA PHE A 2 8.66 13.26 -3.98
C PHE A 2 9.77 12.27 -4.31
N ASN A 3 10.87 12.30 -3.56
CA ASN A 3 11.92 11.30 -3.59
C ASN A 3 11.50 10.14 -2.68
N SER A 4 10.87 9.11 -3.26
CA SER A 4 10.40 7.93 -2.53
C SER A 4 10.93 6.64 -3.14
N LEU A 5 10.89 5.57 -2.36
CA LEU A 5 11.30 4.24 -2.79
C LEU A 5 10.26 3.21 -2.37
N GLU A 6 10.00 2.24 -3.25
CA GLU A 6 9.34 1.00 -2.89
C GLU A 6 10.38 0.02 -2.33
N ILE A 7 10.22 -0.37 -1.08
CA ILE A 7 11.20 -1.17 -0.34
C ILE A 7 10.63 -2.55 -0.05
N ASP A 8 11.36 -3.58 -0.46
CA ASP A 8 10.99 -4.96 -0.14
C ASP A 8 10.96 -5.18 1.37
N ILE A 9 9.87 -5.80 1.83
CA ILE A 9 9.79 -6.34 3.19
C ILE A 9 10.49 -7.69 3.21
N LEU A 10 11.52 -7.85 4.03
CA LEU A 10 12.25 -9.12 4.18
C LEU A 10 11.37 -10.16 4.91
N PRO A 11 11.60 -11.49 4.72
CA PRO A 11 10.82 -12.54 5.38
C PRO A 11 10.71 -12.40 6.91
N GLU A 12 11.74 -11.89 7.55
CA GLU A 12 11.84 -11.61 8.99
C GLU A 12 11.14 -10.32 9.44
N GLY A 13 10.58 -9.53 8.52
CA GLY A 13 9.83 -8.30 8.80
C GLY A 13 10.64 -7.00 8.78
N GLY A 14 11.95 -7.08 8.48
CA GLY A 14 12.80 -5.91 8.25
C GLY A 14 12.67 -5.34 6.82
N LEU A 15 13.45 -4.30 6.54
CA LEU A 15 13.53 -3.66 5.22
C LEU A 15 14.76 -4.13 4.45
N SER A 16 14.68 -4.22 3.11
CA SER A 16 15.80 -4.64 2.26
C SER A 16 16.91 -3.58 2.09
N ILE A 17 16.80 -2.44 2.75
CA ILE A 17 17.79 -1.36 2.76
C ILE A 17 18.19 -0.98 4.18
N PRO A 18 19.40 -0.41 4.40
CA PRO A 18 19.79 0.13 5.69
C PRO A 18 18.87 1.28 6.14
N GLU A 19 18.57 1.37 7.43
CA GLU A 19 17.68 2.41 7.98
C GLU A 19 18.14 3.84 7.67
N LYS A 20 19.46 4.09 7.66
CA LYS A 20 20.05 5.39 7.28
C LYS A 20 19.65 5.84 5.87
N ALA A 21 19.37 4.91 4.95
CA ALA A 21 18.93 5.25 3.60
C ALA A 21 17.52 5.85 3.58
N LEU A 22 16.68 5.54 4.59
CA LEU A 22 15.35 6.17 4.73
C LEU A 22 15.48 7.68 4.95
N GLU A 23 16.55 8.15 5.60
CA GLU A 23 16.76 9.58 5.88
C GLU A 23 16.79 10.42 4.59
N LEU A 24 17.18 9.83 3.46
CA LEU A 24 17.25 10.48 2.15
C LEU A 24 15.89 10.60 1.43
N LEU A 25 14.88 9.85 1.88
CA LEU A 25 13.56 9.77 1.23
C LEU A 25 12.58 10.76 1.88
N ASP A 26 11.68 11.35 1.09
CA ASP A 26 10.54 12.08 1.63
C ASP A 26 9.61 11.13 2.39
N PHE A 27 9.37 9.95 1.81
CA PHE A 27 8.68 8.82 2.43
C PHE A 27 9.01 7.53 1.68
N ALA A 28 8.64 6.38 2.25
CA ALA A 28 8.79 5.07 1.62
C ALA A 28 7.46 4.34 1.48
N LEU A 29 7.38 3.53 0.43
CA LEU A 29 6.40 2.46 0.29
C LEU A 29 7.09 1.14 0.65
N VAL A 30 6.31 0.18 1.14
CA VAL A 30 6.81 -1.18 1.38
C VAL A 30 5.89 -2.19 0.72
N SER A 31 6.42 -3.34 0.34
CA SER A 31 5.65 -4.39 -0.32
C SER A 31 6.26 -5.78 -0.18
N ILE A 32 5.47 -6.80 -0.51
CA ILE A 32 5.86 -8.21 -0.45
C ILE A 32 6.22 -8.70 -1.86
N HIS A 33 7.48 -9.07 -2.04
CA HIS A 33 8.00 -9.63 -3.30
C HIS A 33 8.52 -11.07 -3.18
N SER A 34 8.46 -11.66 -1.99
CA SER A 34 9.01 -12.97 -1.70
C SER A 34 8.26 -13.68 -0.57
N SER A 35 8.47 -14.99 -0.44
CA SER A 35 7.90 -15.81 0.63
C SER A 35 6.37 -15.74 0.73
N PHE A 36 5.69 -15.79 -0.43
CA PHE A 36 4.23 -15.63 -0.55
C PHE A 36 3.40 -16.71 0.17
N ARG A 37 4.00 -17.87 0.49
CA ARG A 37 3.32 -19.02 1.13
C ARG A 37 3.46 -19.05 2.65
N MET A 38 3.78 -17.91 3.26
CA MET A 38 3.89 -17.79 4.72
C MET A 38 2.51 -17.91 5.37
N GLU A 39 2.44 -18.47 6.58
CA GLU A 39 1.21 -18.53 7.36
C GLU A 39 0.68 -17.10 7.65
N ARG A 40 -0.65 -16.94 7.63
CA ARG A 40 -1.35 -15.65 7.74
C ARG A 40 -0.89 -14.81 8.94
N SER A 41 -0.74 -15.40 10.12
CA SER A 41 -0.33 -14.67 11.32
C SER A 41 1.12 -14.20 11.23
N LEU A 42 2.02 -15.01 10.67
CA LEU A 42 3.42 -14.64 10.42
C LEU A 42 3.53 -13.56 9.34
N MET A 43 2.77 -13.67 8.25
CA MET A 43 2.74 -12.66 7.19
C MET A 43 2.19 -11.32 7.72
N THR A 44 1.17 -11.35 8.56
CA THR A 44 0.63 -10.14 9.21
C THR A 44 1.68 -9.46 10.08
N LYS A 45 2.41 -10.22 10.93
CA LYS A 45 3.50 -9.69 11.75
C LYS A 45 4.62 -9.10 10.89
N ARG A 46 5.01 -9.80 9.82
CA ARG A 46 6.02 -9.34 8.85
C ARG A 46 5.66 -7.96 8.27
N VAL A 47 4.41 -7.78 7.83
CA VAL A 47 3.93 -6.50 7.29
C VAL A 47 3.90 -5.41 8.36
N ILE A 48 3.39 -5.71 9.56
CA ILE A 48 3.33 -4.74 10.66
C ILE A 48 4.71 -4.26 11.08
N SER A 49 5.70 -5.17 11.16
CA SER A 49 7.09 -4.80 11.46
C SER A 49 7.65 -3.80 10.45
N ALA A 50 7.41 -3.99 9.15
CA ALA A 50 7.84 -3.04 8.13
C ALA A 50 7.09 -1.70 8.19
N LEU A 51 5.80 -1.73 8.52
CA LEU A 51 5.01 -0.50 8.70
C LEU A 51 5.41 0.30 9.94
N ALA A 52 6.12 -0.30 10.91
CA ALA A 52 6.57 0.37 12.12
C ALA A 52 7.66 1.42 11.89
N TYR A 53 8.38 1.36 10.77
CA TYR A 53 9.37 2.36 10.43
C TYR A 53 8.70 3.72 10.18
N PRO A 54 9.17 4.82 10.81
CA PRO A 54 8.49 6.12 10.76
C PRO A 54 8.26 6.64 9.34
N LYS A 55 9.27 6.55 8.46
CA LYS A 55 9.20 7.02 7.07
C LYS A 55 8.45 6.09 6.11
N VAL A 56 8.12 4.87 6.52
CA VAL A 56 7.24 4.00 5.74
C VAL A 56 5.82 4.51 5.90
N LYS A 57 5.18 4.90 4.80
CA LYS A 57 3.82 5.49 4.84
C LYS A 57 2.79 4.67 4.08
N ILE A 58 3.19 3.92 3.06
CA ILE A 58 2.26 3.19 2.19
C ILE A 58 2.64 1.71 2.14
N PHE A 59 1.65 0.83 2.32
CA PHE A 59 1.77 -0.58 1.94
C PHE A 59 1.33 -0.72 0.49
N ALA A 60 2.30 -0.85 -0.42
CA ALA A 60 2.09 -0.96 -1.87
C ALA A 60 1.60 -2.36 -2.25
N HIS A 61 0.64 -2.41 -3.19
CA HIS A 61 -0.08 -3.61 -3.64
C HIS A 61 -0.13 -4.72 -2.56
N PRO A 62 -0.96 -4.52 -1.51
CA PRO A 62 -0.89 -5.26 -0.25
C PRO A 62 -0.99 -6.79 -0.34
N THR A 63 -1.76 -7.31 -1.30
CA THR A 63 -1.93 -8.76 -1.44
C THR A 63 -0.82 -9.39 -2.27
N ALA A 64 -0.03 -8.56 -2.98
CA ALA A 64 0.94 -9.00 -3.96
C ALA A 64 0.35 -9.96 -5.02
N ARG A 65 -0.97 -9.95 -5.22
CA ARG A 65 -1.61 -10.79 -6.23
C ARG A 65 -1.18 -10.37 -7.64
N LYS A 66 -1.21 -11.32 -8.55
CA LYS A 66 -1.16 -11.07 -9.99
C LYS A 66 -2.30 -11.84 -10.64
N LEU A 67 -3.22 -11.11 -11.26
CA LEU A 67 -4.40 -11.70 -11.89
C LEU A 67 -3.96 -12.74 -12.93
N ASN A 68 -4.54 -13.94 -12.84
CA ASN A 68 -4.22 -15.10 -13.67
C ASN A 68 -2.80 -15.69 -13.54
N GLU A 69 -1.97 -15.20 -12.61
CA GLU A 69 -0.59 -15.71 -12.42
C GLU A 69 -0.33 -16.17 -10.97
N ARG A 70 -0.76 -15.37 -9.98
CA ARG A 70 -0.44 -15.60 -8.57
C ARG A 70 -1.58 -15.18 -7.67
N GLU A 71 -2.08 -16.10 -6.85
CA GLU A 71 -2.99 -15.78 -5.75
C GLU A 71 -2.30 -14.87 -4.72
N GLY A 72 -3.08 -13.97 -4.11
CA GLY A 72 -2.56 -13.03 -3.12
C GLY A 72 -2.17 -13.72 -1.82
N ILE A 73 -1.31 -13.04 -1.04
CA ILE A 73 -1.00 -13.45 0.33
C ILE A 73 -2.21 -13.25 1.25
N GLU A 74 -2.28 -14.07 2.29
CA GLU A 74 -3.31 -13.96 3.33
C GLU A 74 -2.84 -13.05 4.46
N LEU A 75 -3.69 -12.11 4.86
CA LEU A 75 -3.43 -11.14 5.93
C LEU A 75 -4.59 -11.07 6.91
N ASN A 76 -4.29 -10.77 8.17
CA ASN A 76 -5.30 -10.38 9.13
C ASN A 76 -5.72 -8.91 8.91
N TRP A 77 -6.64 -8.69 7.98
CA TRP A 77 -7.09 -7.34 7.59
C TRP A 77 -7.55 -6.44 8.76
N PRO A 78 -8.37 -6.91 9.72
CA PRO A 78 -8.72 -6.10 10.89
C PRO A 78 -7.50 -5.57 11.65
N GLU A 79 -6.46 -6.39 11.79
CA GLU A 79 -5.22 -6.01 12.48
C GLU A 79 -4.41 -5.00 11.65
N ILE A 80 -4.27 -5.24 10.34
CA ILE A 80 -3.62 -4.30 9.41
C ILE A 80 -4.35 -2.95 9.40
N PHE A 81 -5.68 -2.94 9.37
CA PHE A 81 -6.46 -1.70 9.37
C PHE A 81 -6.33 -0.93 10.68
N ALA A 82 -6.43 -1.62 11.81
CA ALA A 82 -6.24 -1.01 13.12
C ALA A 82 -4.85 -0.38 13.24
N TYR A 83 -3.82 -1.10 12.77
CA TYR A 83 -2.46 -0.60 12.76
C TYR A 83 -2.30 0.63 11.86
N CYS A 84 -2.78 0.55 10.61
CA CYS A 84 -2.65 1.64 9.65
C CYS A 84 -3.37 2.91 10.13
N LYS A 85 -4.60 2.76 10.64
CA LYS A 85 -5.36 3.88 11.20
C LYS A 85 -4.65 4.54 12.39
N LYS A 86 -4.16 3.73 13.33
CA LYS A 86 -3.48 4.22 14.54
C LYS A 86 -2.18 4.96 14.21
N ASN A 87 -1.43 4.46 13.23
CA ASN A 87 -0.08 4.94 12.92
C ASN A 87 0.00 5.81 11.66
N SER A 88 -1.14 6.30 11.15
CA SER A 88 -1.22 7.11 9.93
C SER A 88 -0.49 6.47 8.73
N LYS A 89 -0.71 5.17 8.52
CA LYS A 89 -0.25 4.43 7.35
C LYS A 89 -1.38 4.25 6.35
N PHE A 90 -1.04 4.11 5.08
CA PHE A 90 -1.96 4.02 3.96
C PHE A 90 -1.85 2.67 3.27
N LEU A 91 -2.96 2.20 2.69
CA LEU A 91 -2.96 1.03 1.81
C LEU A 91 -3.09 1.48 0.36
N GLU A 92 -2.35 0.86 -0.55
CA GLU A 92 -2.44 1.16 -1.98
C GLU A 92 -3.58 0.41 -2.66
N ILE A 93 -4.29 1.12 -3.54
CA ILE A 93 -5.05 0.58 -4.66
C ILE A 93 -4.18 0.76 -5.91
N ASN A 94 -3.43 -0.27 -6.22
CA ASN A 94 -2.59 -0.38 -7.39
C ASN A 94 -3.46 -0.59 -8.63
N ALA A 95 -3.31 0.31 -9.59
CA ALA A 95 -4.13 0.43 -10.77
C ALA A 95 -3.58 -0.37 -11.96
N ASP A 96 -2.45 -1.06 -11.83
CA ASP A 96 -1.94 -1.95 -12.87
C ASP A 96 -3.00 -3.04 -13.18
N PRO A 97 -3.42 -3.23 -14.45
CA PRO A 97 -4.39 -4.26 -14.84
C PRO A 97 -4.00 -5.68 -14.47
N ALA A 98 -2.71 -5.98 -14.35
CA ALA A 98 -2.21 -7.29 -13.91
C ALA A 98 -2.34 -7.47 -12.39
N ARG A 99 -2.57 -6.40 -11.61
CA ARG A 99 -2.66 -6.44 -10.14
C ARG A 99 -4.08 -6.14 -9.64
N LEU A 100 -4.58 -4.94 -9.95
CA LEU A 100 -5.79 -4.34 -9.38
C LEU A 100 -5.86 -4.52 -7.86
N ASP A 101 -4.77 -4.22 -7.16
CA ASP A 101 -4.55 -4.60 -5.76
C ASP A 101 -4.40 -3.35 -4.90
N LEU A 102 -5.33 -2.97 -4.05
CA LEU A 102 -6.20 -3.82 -3.24
C LEU A 102 -7.52 -4.30 -3.90
N PRO A 103 -8.00 -5.54 -3.63
CA PRO A 103 -9.32 -5.98 -4.06
C PRO A 103 -10.43 -5.06 -3.52
N ASP A 104 -11.46 -4.81 -4.32
CA ASP A 104 -12.58 -3.90 -3.99
C ASP A 104 -13.33 -4.26 -2.70
N THR A 105 -13.46 -5.55 -2.39
CA THR A 105 -14.02 -6.05 -1.13
C THR A 105 -13.19 -5.60 0.06
N VAL A 106 -11.87 -5.68 -0.02
CA VAL A 106 -10.97 -5.24 1.06
C VAL A 106 -10.89 -3.72 1.13
N VAL A 107 -10.97 -3.02 -0.02
CA VAL A 107 -11.15 -1.56 -0.06
C VAL A 107 -12.38 -1.14 0.74
N ARG A 108 -13.51 -1.83 0.56
CA ARG A 108 -14.75 -1.55 1.30
C ARG A 108 -14.57 -1.67 2.82
N GLU A 109 -13.87 -2.70 3.27
CA GLU A 109 -13.59 -2.89 4.70
C GLU A 109 -12.58 -1.87 5.24
N ALA A 110 -11.59 -1.46 4.44
CA ALA A 110 -10.66 -0.39 4.79
C ALA A 110 -11.38 0.95 4.98
N VAL A 111 -12.31 1.30 4.08
CA VAL A 111 -13.16 2.49 4.18
C VAL A 111 -14.02 2.46 5.43
N LYS A 112 -14.72 1.35 5.71
CA LYS A 112 -15.50 1.18 6.96
C LYS A 112 -14.64 1.33 8.21
N SER A 113 -13.40 0.85 8.17
CA SER A 113 -12.45 0.95 9.27
C SER A 113 -11.89 2.37 9.44
N GLY A 114 -12.03 3.24 8.44
CA GLY A 114 -11.53 4.61 8.42
C GLY A 114 -10.04 4.72 8.08
N VAL A 115 -9.46 3.69 7.46
CA VAL A 115 -8.09 3.72 6.94
C VAL A 115 -8.08 4.53 5.65
N LYS A 116 -7.07 5.38 5.48
CA LYS A 116 -6.89 6.14 4.24
C LYS A 116 -6.15 5.31 3.20
N LEU A 117 -6.50 5.53 1.94
CA LEU A 117 -6.04 4.75 0.79
C LEU A 117 -5.23 5.66 -0.15
N SER A 118 -4.31 5.06 -0.88
CA SER A 118 -3.57 5.71 -1.98
C SER A 118 -3.87 5.01 -3.29
N LEU A 119 -3.75 5.72 -4.42
CA LEU A 119 -3.77 5.13 -5.75
C LEU A 119 -2.39 5.29 -6.40
N GLY A 120 -1.89 4.20 -6.96
CA GLY A 120 -0.64 4.15 -7.73
C GLY A 120 -0.86 3.34 -9.01
N THR A 121 -0.15 3.66 -10.09
CA THR A 121 -0.28 2.96 -11.39
C THR A 121 0.79 1.91 -11.63
N ASP A 122 1.81 1.83 -10.77
CA ASP A 122 2.97 0.95 -10.95
C ASP A 122 3.65 1.17 -12.33
N SER A 123 3.68 2.43 -12.78
CA SER A 123 3.98 2.77 -14.16
C SER A 123 5.48 2.66 -14.47
N HIS A 124 5.85 1.66 -15.26
CA HIS A 124 7.22 1.47 -15.76
C HIS A 124 7.49 2.12 -17.12
N HIS A 125 6.47 2.76 -17.70
CA HIS A 125 6.53 3.48 -18.97
C HIS A 125 5.40 4.53 -19.00
N LYS A 126 5.50 5.55 -19.86
CA LYS A 126 4.56 6.69 -19.88
C LYS A 126 3.08 6.29 -20.04
N ASP A 127 2.80 5.26 -20.85
CA ASP A 127 1.42 4.87 -21.16
C ASP A 127 0.74 4.16 -19.99
N GLY A 128 1.50 3.56 -19.06
CA GLY A 128 1.00 2.96 -17.84
C GLY A 128 0.29 3.97 -16.92
N LEU A 129 0.59 5.27 -17.03
CA LEU A 129 -0.11 6.31 -16.27
C LEU A 129 -1.61 6.36 -16.56
N LYS A 130 -2.04 5.91 -17.76
CA LYS A 130 -3.46 5.85 -18.15
C LYS A 130 -4.24 4.79 -17.36
N ASN A 131 -3.54 3.86 -16.71
CA ASN A 131 -4.15 2.80 -15.91
C ASN A 131 -4.87 3.33 -14.66
N MET A 132 -4.64 4.59 -14.26
CA MET A 132 -5.30 5.21 -13.10
C MET A 132 -6.84 5.04 -13.11
N THR A 133 -7.45 4.98 -14.30
CA THR A 133 -8.89 4.73 -14.44
C THR A 133 -9.34 3.40 -13.81
N PHE A 134 -8.50 2.37 -13.82
CA PHE A 134 -8.79 1.07 -13.21
C PHE A 134 -8.75 1.16 -11.68
N GLY A 135 -7.74 1.84 -11.12
CA GLY A 135 -7.67 2.11 -9.69
C GLY A 135 -8.89 2.90 -9.19
N LEU A 136 -9.33 3.91 -9.94
CA LEU A 136 -10.57 4.65 -9.65
C LEU A 136 -11.81 3.75 -9.70
N SER A 137 -11.89 2.83 -10.67
CA SER A 137 -12.99 1.86 -10.76
C SER A 137 -13.04 0.96 -9.52
N VAL A 138 -11.90 0.40 -9.09
CA VAL A 138 -11.78 -0.41 -7.88
C VAL A 138 -12.17 0.39 -6.63
N ALA A 139 -11.65 1.62 -6.49
CA ALA A 139 -11.98 2.51 -5.37
C ALA A 139 -13.50 2.76 -5.27
N ARG A 140 -14.16 3.06 -6.41
CA ARG A 140 -15.61 3.28 -6.46
C ARG A 140 -16.40 2.02 -6.11
N ARG A 141 -15.97 0.85 -6.58
CA ARG A 141 -16.59 -0.44 -6.23
C ARG A 141 -16.47 -0.75 -4.74
N GLY A 142 -15.36 -0.37 -4.12
CA GLY A 142 -15.15 -0.40 -2.67
C GLY A 142 -15.82 0.74 -1.90
N TRP A 143 -16.60 1.59 -2.56
CA TRP A 143 -17.32 2.74 -1.98
C TRP A 143 -16.41 3.81 -1.35
N ALA A 144 -15.14 3.86 -1.75
CA ALA A 144 -14.23 4.91 -1.32
C ALA A 144 -14.71 6.27 -1.87
N GLN A 145 -14.72 7.27 -1.01
CA GLN A 145 -15.05 8.64 -1.36
C GLN A 145 -13.78 9.51 -1.40
N ARG A 146 -13.92 10.76 -1.86
CA ARG A 146 -12.80 11.71 -1.98
C ARG A 146 -11.97 11.77 -0.69
N GLN A 147 -12.64 11.84 0.46
CA GLN A 147 -11.98 11.96 1.75
C GLN A 147 -11.14 10.75 2.14
N ASP A 148 -11.37 9.58 1.56
CA ASP A 148 -10.67 8.32 1.86
C ASP A 148 -9.38 8.18 1.06
N ILE A 149 -9.27 8.91 -0.05
CA ILE A 149 -8.16 8.84 -0.99
C ILE A 149 -7.18 9.99 -0.76
N ILE A 150 -5.93 9.69 -0.40
CA ILE A 150 -4.90 10.71 -0.14
C ILE A 150 -4.54 11.50 -1.40
N ASN A 151 -4.57 10.88 -2.59
CA ASN A 151 -4.24 11.54 -3.87
C ASN A 151 -5.16 12.73 -4.22
N THR A 152 -6.30 12.90 -3.52
CA THR A 152 -7.24 14.02 -3.75
C THR A 152 -6.89 15.28 -2.96
N ARG A 153 -5.88 15.18 -2.09
CA ARG A 153 -5.40 16.25 -1.22
C ARG A 153 -4.49 17.20 -1.98
N SER A 154 -4.41 18.43 -1.49
CA SER A 154 -3.41 19.40 -1.94
C SER A 154 -2.01 18.93 -1.56
N LEU A 155 -0.98 19.48 -2.22
CA LEU A 155 0.42 19.18 -1.92
C LEU A 155 0.75 19.39 -0.44
N LYS A 156 0.35 20.53 0.14
CA LYS A 156 0.60 20.85 1.56
C LYS A 156 -0.06 19.87 2.51
N GLU A 157 -1.26 19.39 2.17
CA GLU A 157 -1.94 18.35 2.96
C GLU A 157 -1.20 17.02 2.87
N ILE A 158 -0.74 16.61 1.67
CA ILE A 158 0.08 15.41 1.51
C ILE A 158 1.36 15.52 2.33
N GLU A 159 2.12 16.61 2.19
CA GLU A 159 3.37 16.84 2.94
C GLU A 159 3.15 16.64 4.45
N LYS A 160 2.06 17.20 4.99
CA LYS A 160 1.69 17.00 6.40
C LYS A 160 1.31 15.55 6.74
N MET A 161 0.68 14.83 5.82
CA MET A 161 0.26 13.43 6.02
C MET A 161 1.44 12.45 5.93
N ILE A 162 2.47 12.76 5.14
CA ILE A 162 3.66 11.91 4.96
C ILE A 162 4.84 12.30 5.85
N SER A 163 4.81 13.48 6.49
CA SER A 163 5.71 13.82 7.59
C SER A 163 5.48 12.86 8.76
#